data_AF-A0A546XIF0-F1
#
_entry.id   AF-A0A546XIF0-F1
#
_cell.length_a   1.000
_cell.length_b   1.000
_cell.length_c   1.000
_cell.angle_alpha   90.00
_cell.angle_beta   90.00
_cell.angle_gamma   90.00
#
_symmetry.space_group_name_H-M   'P 1'
#
loop_
_entity.id
_entity.type
_entity.pdbx_description
1 polymer ?
#
loop_
_entity_poly.entity_id
_entity_poly.type
_entity_poly.pdbx_seq_one_letter_code
_entity_poly.pdbx_strand_id
1 'polypeptide(L)'
;MKYKSPENRTEKEIIEILSRIDNDPEERISAVLSAVYYGKTINFSGDTLIEEFKKAKYSEKLWLKNIFETFYGMCRTNYRIDDSIMVLTDFERQNPEYSLDIKSTIEALAEYKSIFNGDHSEGRF
;
A
#
# COMPACT_ATOMS: atom_id res chain seq x y z
N MET A 1 -16.67 -10.77 3.14
CA MET A 1 -16.10 -10.84 1.78
C MET A 1 -15.55 -12.23 1.51
N LYS A 2 -15.65 -12.73 0.28
CA LYS A 2 -14.98 -13.98 -0.13
C LYS A 2 -13.54 -13.64 -0.50
N TYR A 3 -12.58 -14.38 0.03
CA TYR A 3 -11.19 -14.29 -0.40
C TYR A 3 -11.12 -14.61 -1.91
N LYS A 4 -10.56 -13.68 -2.69
CA LYS A 4 -10.17 -13.90 -4.08
C LYS A 4 -8.65 -13.75 -4.14
N SER A 5 -7.97 -14.76 -4.70
CA SER A 5 -6.54 -14.65 -4.94
C SER A 5 -6.24 -13.47 -5.88
N PRO A 6 -5.14 -12.73 -5.68
CA PRO A 6 -4.71 -11.70 -6.62
C PRO A 6 -4.58 -12.27 -8.03
N GLU A 7 -5.10 -11.56 -9.02
CA GLU A 7 -4.94 -11.95 -10.42
C GLU A 7 -3.55 -11.55 -10.91
N ASN A 8 -2.89 -12.44 -11.65
CA ASN A 8 -1.59 -12.16 -12.24
C ASN A 8 -1.76 -11.29 -13.50
N ARG A 9 -1.25 -10.06 -13.43
CA ARG A 9 -1.24 -9.09 -14.54
C ARG A 9 0.17 -8.59 -14.77
N THR A 10 0.47 -8.29 -16.03
CA THR A 10 1.70 -7.60 -16.39
C THR A 10 1.65 -6.13 -15.95
N GLU A 11 2.81 -5.51 -15.75
CA GLU A 11 2.90 -4.09 -15.42
C GLU A 11 2.19 -3.21 -16.46
N LYS A 12 2.24 -3.59 -17.73
CA LYS A 12 1.53 -2.89 -18.81
C LYS A 12 0.02 -2.91 -18.61
N GLU A 13 -0.55 -4.10 -18.33
CA GLU A 13 -1.99 -4.23 -18.08
C GLU A 13 -2.41 -3.47 -16.83
N ILE A 14 -1.58 -3.50 -15.77
CA ILE A 14 -1.83 -2.74 -14.55
C ILE A 14 -1.88 -1.23 -14.87
N ILE A 15 -0.88 -0.70 -15.56
CA ILE A 15 -0.85 0.71 -15.94
C ILE A 15 -2.07 1.08 -16.80
N GLU A 16 -2.43 0.24 -17.77
CA GLU A 16 -3.60 0.47 -18.62
C GLU A 16 -4.89 0.54 -17.79
N ILE A 17 -5.10 -0.38 -16.85
CA ILE A 17 -6.27 -0.38 -15.95
C ILE A 17 -6.29 0.89 -15.09
N LEU A 18 -5.16 1.23 -14.47
CA LEU A 18 -5.07 2.38 -13.56
C LEU A 18 -5.16 3.74 -14.28
N SER A 19 -4.86 3.78 -15.59
CA SER A 19 -4.99 4.99 -16.40
C SER A 19 -6.44 5.35 -16.77
N ARG A 20 -7.39 4.43 -16.61
CA ARG A 20 -8.80 4.63 -16.99
C ARG A 20 -9.52 5.49 -15.95
N ILE A 21 -10.27 6.48 -16.46
CA ILE A 21 -11.01 7.45 -15.63
C ILE A 21 -12.25 6.81 -14.99
N ASP A 22 -12.98 5.98 -15.73
CA ASP A 22 -14.26 5.39 -15.31
C ASP A 22 -14.15 3.92 -14.87
N ASN A 23 -13.00 3.54 -14.31
CA ASN A 23 -12.77 2.15 -13.95
C ASN A 23 -13.52 1.73 -12.68
N ASP A 24 -13.93 0.46 -12.65
CA ASP A 24 -14.61 -0.10 -11.50
C ASP A 24 -13.68 -0.12 -10.26
N PRO A 25 -14.16 0.30 -9.07
CA PRO A 25 -13.37 0.29 -7.85
C PRO A 25 -12.72 -1.06 -7.53
N GLU A 26 -13.43 -2.18 -7.75
CA GLU A 26 -12.89 -3.52 -7.52
C GLU A 26 -11.79 -3.84 -8.54
N GLU A 27 -11.94 -3.44 -9.80
CA GLU A 27 -10.91 -3.65 -10.83
C GLU A 27 -9.64 -2.85 -10.50
N ARG A 28 -9.80 -1.60 -10.03
CA ARG A 28 -8.68 -0.76 -9.60
C ARG A 28 -7.94 -1.37 -8.40
N ILE A 29 -8.68 -1.79 -7.36
CA ILE A 29 -8.10 -2.45 -6.19
C ILE A 29 -7.39 -3.76 -6.59
N SER A 30 -8.01 -4.54 -7.49
CA SER A 30 -7.41 -5.79 -8.03
C SER A 30 -6.12 -5.53 -8.79
N ALA A 31 -6.03 -4.44 -9.55
CA ALA A 31 -4.79 -4.05 -10.24
C ALA A 31 -3.69 -3.61 -9.28
N VAL A 32 -4.02 -2.85 -8.23
CA VAL A 32 -3.03 -2.48 -7.18
C VAL A 32 -2.53 -3.72 -6.45
N LEU A 33 -3.43 -4.65 -6.11
CA LEU A 33 -3.05 -5.92 -5.48
C LEU A 33 -2.16 -6.76 -6.40
N SER A 34 -2.46 -6.78 -7.70
CA SER A 34 -1.61 -7.42 -8.71
C SER A 34 -0.22 -6.78 -8.77
N ALA A 35 -0.13 -5.45 -8.70
CA ALA A 35 1.15 -4.74 -8.65
C ALA A 35 1.98 -5.15 -7.43
N VAL A 36 1.35 -5.34 -6.26
CA VAL A 36 2.06 -5.76 -5.05
C VAL A 36 2.54 -7.21 -5.14
N TYR A 37 1.71 -8.14 -5.64
CA TYR A 37 2.05 -9.57 -5.71
C TYR A 37 2.94 -9.97 -6.88
N TYR A 38 2.80 -9.30 -8.03
CA TYR A 38 3.40 -9.72 -9.30
C TYR A 38 4.20 -8.61 -10.00
N GLY A 39 4.25 -7.41 -9.42
CA GLY A 39 5.12 -6.34 -9.91
C GLY A 39 6.58 -6.80 -9.95
N LYS A 40 7.34 -6.39 -10.97
CA LYS A 40 8.71 -6.87 -11.14
C LYS A 40 9.69 -6.20 -10.19
N THR A 41 9.34 -5.03 -9.66
CA THR A 41 10.22 -4.22 -8.82
C THR A 41 9.46 -3.66 -7.63
N ILE A 42 10.17 -3.52 -6.52
CA ILE A 42 9.66 -2.86 -5.30
C ILE A 42 9.22 -1.43 -5.61
N ASN A 43 9.96 -0.72 -6.47
CA ASN A 43 9.64 0.64 -6.90
C ASN A 43 8.28 0.69 -7.60
N PHE A 44 8.05 -0.17 -8.59
CA PHE A 44 6.77 -0.21 -9.31
C PHE A 44 5.61 -0.51 -8.36
N SER A 45 5.73 -1.54 -7.52
CA SER A 45 4.69 -1.93 -6.57
C SER A 45 4.38 -0.82 -5.56
N GLY A 46 5.41 -0.24 -4.96
CA GLY A 46 5.28 0.81 -3.95
C GLY A 46 4.74 2.12 -4.52
N ASP A 47 5.26 2.57 -5.66
CA ASP A 47 4.79 3.80 -6.32
C ASP A 47 3.34 3.64 -6.80
N THR A 48 2.99 2.48 -7.36
CA THR A 48 1.61 2.18 -7.75
C THR A 48 0.65 2.28 -6.56
N LEU A 49 0.99 1.64 -5.44
CA LEU A 49 0.14 1.66 -4.25
C LEU A 49 -0.04 3.08 -3.70
N ILE A 50 1.05 3.83 -3.54
CA ILE A 50 1.02 5.19 -3.00
C ILE A 50 0.21 6.12 -3.91
N GLU A 51 0.48 6.11 -5.21
CA GLU A 51 -0.17 7.02 -6.16
C GLU A 51 -1.65 6.71 -6.33
N GLU A 52 -2.03 5.44 -6.33
CA GLU A 52 -3.45 5.07 -6.40
C GLU A 52 -4.17 5.38 -5.08
N PHE A 53 -3.54 5.20 -3.92
CA PHE A 53 -4.13 5.61 -2.65
C PHE A 53 -4.40 7.12 -2.59
N LYS A 54 -3.51 7.95 -3.15
CA LYS A 54 -3.71 9.42 -3.19
C LYS A 54 -4.95 9.80 -4.01
N LYS A 55 -5.13 9.19 -5.19
CA LYS A 55 -6.20 9.48 -6.16
C LYS A 55 -7.54 8.81 -5.81
N ALA A 56 -7.49 7.70 -5.06
CA ALA A 56 -8.65 6.87 -4.76
C ALA A 56 -9.75 7.66 -4.04
N LYS A 57 -11.00 7.26 -4.32
CA LYS A 57 -12.15 7.77 -3.57
C LYS A 57 -12.13 7.21 -2.16
N TYR A 58 -12.86 7.87 -1.27
CA TYR A 58 -12.96 7.51 0.14
C TYR A 58 -13.19 5.99 0.38
N SER A 59 -14.20 5.41 -0.28
CA SER A 59 -14.54 3.99 -0.12
C SER A 59 -13.44 3.04 -0.57
N GLU A 60 -12.62 3.43 -1.55
CA GLU A 60 -11.50 2.64 -2.06
C GLU A 60 -10.30 2.71 -1.10
N LYS A 61 -10.05 3.87 -0.48
CA LYS A 61 -8.92 4.06 0.45
C LYS A 61 -8.97 3.11 1.65
N LEU A 62 -10.16 2.79 2.16
CA LEU A 62 -10.32 1.79 3.23
C LEU A 62 -9.79 0.41 2.82
N TRP A 63 -9.99 0.01 1.56
CA TRP A 63 -9.46 -1.25 1.04
C TRP A 63 -7.96 -1.17 0.76
N LEU A 64 -7.53 -0.11 0.09
CA LEU A 64 -6.13 0.11 -0.26
C LEU A 64 -5.23 0.24 0.97
N LYS A 65 -5.74 0.77 2.09
CA LYS A 65 -5.04 0.80 3.39
C LYS A 65 -4.43 -0.56 3.73
N ASN A 66 -5.22 -1.62 3.64
CA ASN A 66 -4.80 -2.97 4.04
C ASN A 66 -3.70 -3.54 3.12
N ILE A 67 -3.55 -2.99 1.91
CA ILE A 67 -2.51 -3.40 0.98
C ILE A 67 -1.12 -2.88 1.42
N PHE A 68 -1.04 -1.78 2.18
CA PHE A 68 0.25 -1.28 2.67
C PHE A 68 0.96 -2.29 3.59
N GLU A 69 0.25 -2.87 4.56
CA GLU A 69 0.83 -3.90 5.44
C GLU A 69 1.25 -5.14 4.64
N THR A 70 0.45 -5.51 3.63
CA THR A 70 0.76 -6.63 2.73
C THR A 70 2.05 -6.35 1.96
N PHE A 71 2.18 -5.15 1.37
CA PHE A 71 3.37 -4.74 0.62
C PHE A 71 4.63 -4.78 1.49
N TYR A 72 4.61 -4.13 2.65
CA TYR A 72 5.80 -4.07 3.51
C TYR A 72 6.14 -5.41 4.15
N GLY A 73 5.15 -6.20 4.56
CA GLY A 73 5.37 -7.53 5.14
C GLY A 73 5.88 -8.55 4.11
N MET A 74 5.34 -8.54 2.89
CA MET A 74 5.73 -9.49 1.84
C MET A 74 7.05 -9.11 1.18
N CYS A 75 7.21 -7.84 0.78
CA CYS A 75 8.40 -7.39 0.07
C CYS A 75 9.59 -7.15 0.99
N ARG A 76 9.39 -7.15 2.32
CA ARG A 76 10.44 -6.95 3.34
C ARG A 76 11.33 -5.76 2.99
N THR A 77 10.72 -4.58 2.88
CA THR A 77 11.38 -3.35 2.42
C THR A 77 11.02 -2.17 3.30
N ASN A 78 11.83 -1.11 3.27
CA ASN A 78 11.49 0.21 3.80
C ASN A 78 11.25 1.25 2.69
N TYR A 79 11.12 0.80 1.43
CA TYR A 79 10.93 1.69 0.28
C TYR A 79 9.73 2.62 0.48
N ARG A 80 10.01 3.93 0.50
CA ARG A 80 9.03 5.01 0.66
C ARG A 80 8.07 4.82 1.85
N ILE A 81 8.51 4.14 2.91
CA ILE A 81 7.66 3.87 4.08
C ILE A 81 7.18 5.13 4.77
N ASP A 82 8.00 6.19 4.76
CA ASP A 82 7.62 7.50 5.27
C ASP A 82 6.53 8.18 4.44
N ASP A 83 6.57 8.04 3.11
CA ASP A 83 5.52 8.57 2.24
C ASP A 83 4.20 7.81 2.46
N SER A 84 4.27 6.48 2.64
CA SER A 84 3.12 5.64 2.97
C SER A 84 2.49 6.03 4.31
N ILE A 85 3.30 6.21 5.36
CA ILE A 85 2.84 6.68 6.68
C ILE A 85 2.20 8.07 6.55
N MET A 86 2.80 8.98 5.78
CA MET A 86 2.30 10.32 5.58
C MET A 86 0.91 10.30 4.92
N VAL A 87 0.72 9.59 3.81
CA VAL A 87 -0.58 9.56 3.12
C VAL A 87 -1.68 8.90 3.97
N LEU A 88 -1.33 7.91 4.79
CA LEU A 88 -2.25 7.28 5.74
C LEU A 88 -2.62 8.22 6.89
N THR A 89 -1.66 8.99 7.39
CA THR A 89 -1.90 9.99 8.45
C THR A 89 -2.82 11.11 7.95
N ASP A 90 -2.62 11.57 6.71
CA ASP A 90 -3.52 12.56 6.11
C ASP A 90 -4.94 12.00 5.92
N PHE A 91 -5.05 10.72 5.56
CA PHE A 91 -6.34 10.04 5.47
C PHE A 91 -7.02 9.88 6.83
N GLU A 92 -6.27 9.55 7.88
CA GLU A 92 -6.76 9.46 9.27
C GLU A 92 -7.33 10.79 9.78
N ARG A 93 -6.58 11.88 9.58
CA ARG A 93 -7.00 13.23 9.97
C ARG A 93 -8.29 13.68 9.29
N GLN A 94 -8.49 13.28 8.04
CA GLN A 94 -9.68 13.63 7.26
C GLN A 94 -10.91 12.80 7.64
N ASN A 95 -10.72 11.63 8.28
CA ASN A 95 -11.78 10.65 8.52
C ASN A 95 -11.69 10.10 9.95
N PRO A 96 -11.93 10.94 10.97
CA PRO A 96 -11.74 10.58 12.38
C PRO A 96 -12.61 9.40 12.83
N GLU A 97 -13.73 9.13 12.16
CA GLU A 97 -14.64 8.03 12.47
C GLU A 97 -14.03 6.64 12.18
N TYR A 98 -12.97 6.55 11.39
CA TYR A 98 -12.18 5.32 11.16
C TYR A 98 -10.75 5.42 11.70
N SER A 99 -10.45 6.45 12.52
CA SER A 99 -9.10 6.73 13.01
C SER A 99 -8.44 5.51 13.68
N LEU A 100 -9.17 4.74 14.49
CA LEU A 100 -8.62 3.54 15.14
C LEU A 100 -8.10 2.50 14.15
N ASP A 101 -8.87 2.22 13.09
CA ASP A 101 -8.48 1.23 12.07
C ASP A 101 -7.32 1.76 11.22
N ILE A 102 -7.32 3.05 10.88
CA ILE A 102 -6.23 3.66 10.10
C ILE A 102 -4.94 3.72 10.93
N LYS A 103 -5.05 4.09 12.20
CA LYS A 103 -3.94 4.21 13.14
C LYS A 103 -3.24 2.87 13.37
N SER A 104 -3.99 1.77 13.46
CA SER A 104 -3.38 0.43 13.57
C SER A 104 -2.45 0.12 12.39
N THR A 105 -2.82 0.50 11.17
CA THR A 105 -1.96 0.32 10.00
C THR A 105 -0.75 1.26 10.03
N ILE A 106 -0.93 2.51 10.46
CA ILE A 106 0.18 3.47 10.63
C ILE A 106 1.20 2.94 11.65
N GLU A 107 0.72 2.43 12.79
CA GLU A 107 1.56 1.86 13.85
C GLU A 107 2.33 0.63 13.33
N ALA A 108 1.68 -0.29 12.63
CA ALA A 108 2.34 -1.44 12.01
C ALA A 108 3.45 -1.02 11.03
N LEU A 109 3.22 0.00 10.19
CA LEU A 109 4.24 0.53 9.28
C LEU A 109 5.38 1.21 10.04
N ALA A 110 5.09 1.93 11.12
CA ALA A 110 6.12 2.55 11.97
C ALA A 110 7.00 1.49 12.65
N GLU A 111 6.41 0.37 13.10
CA GLU A 111 7.14 -0.78 13.63
C GLU A 111 8.04 -1.41 12.56
N TYR A 112 7.51 -1.68 11.36
CA TYR A 112 8.33 -2.16 10.23
C TYR A 112 9.50 -1.22 9.95
N LYS A 113 9.25 0.09 9.88
CA LYS A 113 10.31 1.09 9.70
C LYS A 113 11.37 0.97 10.79
N SER A 114 10.96 0.83 12.05
CA SER A 114 11.89 0.68 13.17
C SER A 114 12.74 -0.58 13.05
N ILE A 115 12.17 -1.71 12.64
CA ILE A 115 12.89 -2.97 12.46
C ILE A 115 13.97 -2.81 11.37
N PHE A 116 13.62 -2.26 10.21
CA PHE A 116 14.57 -2.05 9.11
C PHE A 116 15.65 -1.02 9.43
N ASN A 117 15.35 -0.02 10.25
CA ASN A 117 16.32 0.99 10.64
C ASN A 117 17.19 0.54 11.83
N GLY A 118 16.68 -0.36 12.68
CA GLY A 118 17.40 -0.90 13.84
C GLY A 118 18.53 -1.87 13.48
N ASP A 119 18.43 -2.53 12.31
CA ASP A 119 19.41 -3.52 11.82
C ASP A 119 20.76 -2.91 11.36
N HIS A 120 20.93 -1.58 11.48
CA HIS A 120 22.22 -0.91 11.28
C HIS A 120 22.90 -0.45 12.58
N SER A 121 22.36 -0.78 13.75
CA SER A 121 22.85 -0.29 15.05
C SER A 121 23.25 -1.36 16.07
N GLU A 122 23.35 -2.64 15.68
CA GLU A 122 23.95 -3.69 16.54
C GLU A 122 25.05 -4.45 15.80
N GLY A 123 26.18 -3.77 15.63
CA GLY A 123 27.38 -4.33 15.02
C GLY A 123 28.61 -3.50 15.33
N ARG A 124 29.00 -3.42 16.61
CA ARG A 124 30.38 -3.27 17.14
C ARG A 124 30.34 -2.94 18.64
N PHE A 125 30.51 -3.96 19.46
CA PHE A 125 31.35 -3.91 20.66
C PHE A 125 32.42 -4.98 20.52
#